data_AF-A0A960HAW7-F1
#
_entry.id   AF-A0A960HAW7-F1
#
_cell.length_a   1.000
_cell.length_b   1.000
_cell.length_c   1.000
_cell.angle_alpha   90.00
_cell.angle_beta   90.00
_cell.angle_gamma   90.00
#
_symmetry.space_group_name_H-M   'P 1'
#
loop_
_entity.id
_entity.type
_entity.pdbx_description
1 polymer ?
#
loop_
_entity_poly.entity_id
_entity_poly.type
_entity_poly.pdbx_seq_one_letter_code
_entity_poly.pdbx_strand_id
1 'polypeptide(L)'
;DGWHGDSALTFGIEAVIAVDAALSGATRESMEAGIAAMVPGNRLTDVSHAIELGTRAAEARYDRKFGIVAGYGGHGIGRQMHMDPFLPNEGSPGRGPYLVPGSVLAIEPMLTLGSTKTVVLSDEWTVVTADGSRAAHWEHTVAVTDDGPRILTAAPG
;
A
#
# COMPACT_ATOMS: atom_id res chain seq x y z
N ASP A 1 13.42 17.61 13.11
CA ASP A 1 14.80 17.20 12.74
C ASP A 1 15.00 16.83 11.26
N GLY A 2 14.16 17.33 10.34
CA GLY A 2 14.35 17.12 8.89
C GLY A 2 14.06 15.70 8.38
N TRP A 3 13.25 14.93 9.12
CA TRP A 3 12.76 13.61 8.72
C TRP A 3 11.26 13.66 8.49
N HIS A 4 10.79 12.88 7.52
CA HIS A 4 9.38 12.66 7.20
C HIS A 4 8.96 11.26 7.68
N GLY A 5 7.70 11.17 8.11
CA GLY A 5 7.00 9.90 8.33
C GLY A 5 5.62 10.01 7.71
N ASP A 6 5.17 8.94 7.08
CA ASP A 6 3.90 8.89 6.37
C ASP A 6 3.04 7.69 6.76
N SER A 7 1.73 7.92 6.80
CA SER A 7 0.73 6.93 7.15
C SER A 7 -0.68 7.41 6.82
N ALA A 8 -1.49 6.47 6.37
CA ALA A 8 -2.89 6.63 6.09
C ALA A 8 -3.67 5.40 6.58
N LEU A 9 -4.94 5.61 6.94
CA LEU A 9 -5.85 4.53 7.30
C LEU A 9 -7.27 4.82 6.79
N THR A 10 -7.98 3.77 6.41
CA THR A 10 -9.41 3.85 6.07
C THR A 10 -10.24 3.40 7.26
N PHE A 11 -11.12 4.26 7.75
CA PHE A 11 -11.99 3.96 8.90
C PHE A 11 -13.47 4.16 8.56
N GLY A 12 -14.32 3.45 9.28
CA GLY A 12 -15.78 3.56 9.16
C GLY A 12 -16.34 4.71 9.96
N ILE A 13 -17.36 5.38 9.41
CA ILE A 13 -18.23 6.28 10.14
C ILE A 13 -19.57 5.57 10.34
N GLU A 14 -19.99 5.42 11.59
CA GLU A 14 -21.22 4.71 11.96
C GLU A 14 -21.26 3.25 11.46
N ALA A 15 -22.43 2.79 10.97
CA ALA A 15 -22.61 1.44 10.47
C ALA A 15 -22.02 1.31 9.05
N VAL A 16 -21.00 0.46 8.92
CA VAL A 16 -20.35 0.16 7.65
C VAL A 16 -21.00 -1.06 7.00
N ILE A 17 -21.37 -0.97 5.73
CA ILE A 17 -21.90 -2.12 4.98
C ILE A 17 -20.78 -3.12 4.67
N ALA A 18 -21.15 -4.40 4.55
CA ALA A 18 -20.19 -5.50 4.39
C ALA A 18 -19.24 -5.32 3.19
N VAL A 19 -19.69 -4.65 2.12
CA VAL A 19 -18.84 -4.40 0.95
C VAL A 19 -17.69 -3.44 1.21
N ASP A 20 -17.91 -2.38 1.98
CA ASP A 20 -16.86 -1.42 2.33
C ASP A 20 -15.92 -1.97 3.39
N ALA A 21 -16.47 -2.73 4.34
CA ALA A 21 -15.67 -3.42 5.35
C ALA A 21 -14.70 -4.41 4.67
N ALA A 22 -15.19 -5.16 3.67
CA ALA A 22 -14.36 -6.04 2.85
C ALA A 22 -13.31 -5.28 2.03
N LEU A 23 -13.67 -4.12 1.45
CA LEU A 23 -12.73 -3.28 0.71
C LEU A 23 -11.57 -2.81 1.62
N SER A 24 -11.89 -2.19 2.75
CA SER A 24 -10.88 -1.72 3.70
C SER A 24 -10.06 -2.86 4.27
N GLY A 25 -10.70 -4.00 4.59
CA GLY A 25 -10.04 -5.21 5.05
C GLY A 25 -9.05 -5.78 4.02
N ALA A 26 -9.46 -5.86 2.76
CA ALA A 26 -8.59 -6.30 1.67
C ALA A 26 -7.39 -5.37 1.50
N THR A 27 -7.59 -4.05 1.50
CA THR A 27 -6.49 -3.08 1.37
C THR A 27 -5.48 -3.22 2.50
N ARG A 28 -5.96 -3.38 3.74
CA ARG A 28 -5.10 -3.60 4.91
C ARG A 28 -4.33 -4.91 4.81
N GLU A 29 -4.99 -6.01 4.42
CA GLU A 29 -4.34 -7.31 4.24
C GLU A 29 -3.26 -7.27 3.14
N SER A 30 -3.49 -6.55 2.04
CA SER A 30 -2.50 -6.32 0.99
C SER A 30 -1.29 -5.52 1.49
N MET A 31 -1.52 -4.50 2.31
CA MET A 31 -0.45 -3.72 2.93
C MET A 31 0.39 -4.62 3.84
N GLU A 32 -0.26 -5.38 4.72
CA GLU A 32 0.38 -6.32 5.64
C GLU A 32 1.25 -7.36 4.91
N ALA A 33 0.78 -7.87 3.76
CA ALA A 33 1.57 -8.76 2.92
C ALA A 33 2.84 -8.08 2.36
N GLY A 34 2.73 -6.83 1.89
CA GLY A 34 3.87 -6.03 1.48
C GLY A 34 4.86 -5.79 2.62
N ILE A 35 4.37 -5.42 3.81
CA ILE A 35 5.19 -5.21 5.01
C ILE A 35 5.96 -6.49 5.36
N ALA A 36 5.33 -7.66 5.29
CA ALA A 36 6.00 -8.94 5.56
C ALA A 36 7.15 -9.24 4.59
N ALA A 37 7.12 -8.67 3.37
CA ALA A 37 8.18 -8.83 2.37
C ALA A 37 9.35 -7.83 2.53
N MET A 38 9.28 -6.88 3.47
CA MET A 38 10.36 -5.93 3.79
C MET A 38 11.48 -6.58 4.62
N VAL A 39 12.18 -7.55 4.02
CA VAL A 39 13.25 -8.32 4.65
C VAL A 39 14.57 -8.23 3.86
N PRO A 40 15.73 -8.39 4.51
CA PRO A 40 17.03 -8.37 3.82
C PRO A 40 17.10 -9.42 2.69
N GLY A 41 17.66 -9.03 1.54
CA GLY A 41 17.88 -9.91 0.40
C GLY A 41 16.73 -9.96 -0.62
N ASN A 42 15.51 -9.56 -0.22
CA ASN A 42 14.44 -9.28 -1.18
C ASN A 42 14.82 -8.09 -2.05
N ARG A 43 14.14 -7.93 -3.17
CA ARG A 43 14.19 -6.76 -4.05
C ARG A 43 12.91 -5.95 -3.94
N LEU A 44 12.97 -4.71 -4.40
CA LEU A 44 11.84 -3.78 -4.41
C LEU A 44 10.54 -4.43 -4.92
N THR A 45 10.57 -5.10 -6.07
CA THR A 45 9.34 -5.68 -6.63
C THR A 45 8.91 -6.99 -5.98
N ASP A 46 9.70 -7.57 -5.07
CA ASP A 46 9.22 -8.66 -4.22
C ASP A 46 8.17 -8.13 -3.23
N VAL A 47 8.29 -6.87 -2.80
CA VAL A 47 7.26 -6.17 -2.01
C VAL A 47 6.02 -5.91 -2.87
N SER A 48 6.19 -5.38 -4.10
CA SER A 48 5.07 -5.21 -5.04
C SER A 48 4.32 -6.51 -5.30
N HIS A 49 5.06 -7.60 -5.52
CA HIS A 49 4.48 -8.91 -5.75
C HIS A 49 3.73 -9.43 -4.52
N ALA A 50 4.26 -9.20 -3.31
CA ALA A 50 3.59 -9.58 -2.08
C ALA A 50 2.28 -8.81 -1.86
N ILE A 51 2.23 -7.51 -2.18
CA ILE A 51 1.00 -6.70 -2.15
C ILE A 51 -0.04 -7.26 -3.13
N GLU A 52 0.38 -7.63 -4.34
CA GLU A 52 -0.51 -8.24 -5.34
C GLU A 52 -1.06 -9.57 -4.83
N LEU A 53 -0.20 -10.46 -4.31
CA LEU A 53 -0.63 -11.74 -3.76
C LEU A 53 -1.57 -11.58 -2.56
N GLY A 54 -1.30 -10.60 -1.69
CA GLY A 54 -2.21 -10.23 -0.59
C GLY A 54 -3.58 -9.81 -1.11
N THR A 55 -3.61 -9.01 -2.18
CA THR A 55 -4.86 -8.60 -2.84
C THR A 55 -5.60 -9.82 -3.41
N ARG A 56 -4.92 -10.72 -4.12
CA ARG A 56 -5.55 -11.95 -4.67
C ARG A 56 -6.05 -12.88 -3.58
N ALA A 57 -5.34 -12.99 -2.46
CA ALA A 57 -5.79 -13.77 -1.31
C ALA A 57 -7.05 -13.16 -0.68
N ALA A 58 -7.08 -11.83 -0.53
CA ALA A 58 -8.25 -11.11 -0.05
C ALA A 58 -9.45 -11.28 -1.02
N GLU A 59 -9.23 -11.25 -2.34
CA GLU A 59 -10.29 -11.51 -3.31
C GLU A 59 -10.96 -12.87 -3.09
N ALA A 60 -10.16 -13.91 -2.84
CA ALA A 60 -10.67 -15.26 -2.54
C ALA A 60 -11.38 -15.31 -1.17
N ARG A 61 -10.84 -14.64 -0.15
CA ARG A 61 -11.42 -14.57 1.20
C ARG A 61 -12.78 -13.89 1.22
N TYR A 62 -12.91 -12.77 0.51
CA TYR A 62 -14.12 -11.95 0.49
C TYR A 62 -15.08 -12.30 -0.65
N ASP A 63 -14.73 -13.30 -1.47
CA ASP A 63 -15.46 -13.69 -2.68
C ASP A 63 -15.82 -12.49 -3.58
N ARG A 64 -14.82 -11.64 -3.83
CA ARG A 64 -14.97 -10.38 -4.55
C ARG A 64 -13.68 -9.99 -5.28
N LYS A 65 -13.81 -9.27 -6.38
CA LYS A 65 -12.68 -8.62 -7.07
C LYS A 65 -12.39 -7.23 -6.54
N PHE A 66 -11.11 -6.90 -6.46
CA PHE A 66 -10.64 -5.58 -6.06
C PHE A 66 -9.68 -5.05 -7.14
N GLY A 67 -9.90 -3.81 -7.56
CA GLY A 67 -9.00 -3.12 -8.47
C GLY A 67 -7.80 -2.56 -7.72
N ILE A 68 -6.58 -2.76 -8.22
CA ILE A 68 -5.38 -2.07 -7.72
C ILE A 68 -5.26 -0.76 -8.50
N VAL A 69 -5.24 0.38 -7.80
CA VAL A 69 -5.18 1.70 -8.46
C VAL A 69 -3.93 1.81 -9.33
N ALA A 70 -4.10 2.19 -10.60
CA ALA A 70 -3.00 2.32 -11.55
C ALA A 70 -2.29 3.68 -11.42
N GLY A 71 -0.96 3.66 -11.47
CA GLY A 71 -0.13 4.88 -11.46
C GLY A 71 0.16 5.48 -10.08
N TYR A 72 -0.35 4.85 -9.02
CA TYR A 72 -0.09 5.21 -7.63
C TYR A 72 0.54 4.00 -6.91
N GLY A 73 1.39 4.28 -5.93
CA GLY A 73 2.17 3.29 -5.23
C GLY A 73 3.11 3.94 -4.23
N GLY A 74 3.76 3.11 -3.44
CA GLY A 74 4.67 3.56 -2.41
C GLY A 74 5.92 4.24 -2.93
N HIS A 75 6.74 4.68 -2.00
CA HIS A 75 7.93 5.44 -2.29
C HIS A 75 9.00 5.23 -1.21
N GLY A 76 10.26 5.52 -1.56
CA GLY A 76 11.27 5.79 -0.56
C GLY A 76 10.87 6.99 0.29
N ILE A 77 11.18 6.95 1.58
CA ILE A 77 10.88 8.06 2.50
C ILE A 77 12.03 8.26 3.48
N GLY A 78 12.27 9.52 3.84
CA GLY A 78 13.32 9.87 4.80
C GLY A 78 13.48 11.37 4.96
N ARG A 79 14.45 11.96 4.25
CA ARG A 79 14.72 13.41 4.30
C ARG A 79 13.79 14.24 3.41
N GLN A 80 13.05 13.57 2.52
CA GLN A 80 11.99 14.15 1.70
C GLN A 80 10.75 13.25 1.81
N MET A 81 9.59 13.84 1.49
CA MET A 81 8.30 13.15 1.53
C MET A 81 8.28 11.94 0.58
N HIS A 82 8.55 12.20 -0.70
CA HIS A 82 8.65 11.17 -1.74
C HIS A 82 10.10 11.13 -2.25
N MET A 83 10.73 9.97 -2.14
CA MET A 83 12.07 9.68 -2.66
C MET A 83 12.02 8.42 -3.53
N ASP A 84 13.05 8.23 -4.36
CA ASP A 84 13.26 6.94 -5.00
C ASP A 84 13.53 5.84 -3.95
N PRO A 85 13.13 4.59 -4.23
CA PRO A 85 12.43 4.16 -5.44
C PRO A 85 10.90 4.27 -5.33
N PHE A 86 10.22 4.43 -6.47
CA PHE A 86 8.78 4.16 -6.58
C PHE A 86 8.50 2.67 -6.39
N LEU A 87 7.56 2.33 -5.51
CA LEU A 87 7.09 0.97 -5.22
C LEU A 87 5.71 0.75 -5.84
N PRO A 88 5.61 0.02 -6.97
CA PRO A 88 4.32 -0.39 -7.50
C PRO A 88 3.54 -1.26 -6.50
N ASN A 89 2.21 -1.16 -6.50
CA ASN A 89 1.33 -2.01 -5.69
C ASN A 89 1.03 -3.39 -6.30
N GLU A 90 1.56 -3.66 -7.49
CA GLU A 90 1.47 -4.97 -8.16
C GLU A 90 2.64 -5.19 -9.12
N GLY A 91 2.87 -6.45 -9.50
CA GLY A 91 3.88 -6.79 -10.50
C GLY A 91 4.68 -8.07 -10.22
N SER A 92 5.54 -8.41 -11.17
CA SER A 92 6.41 -9.59 -11.06
C SER A 92 7.57 -9.37 -10.07
N PRO A 93 7.96 -10.41 -9.31
CA PRO A 93 9.05 -10.31 -8.33
C PRO A 93 10.44 -10.22 -9.00
N GLY A 94 11.47 -9.97 -8.18
CA GLY A 94 12.88 -10.12 -8.56
C GLY A 94 13.51 -8.93 -9.29
N ARG A 95 12.91 -7.73 -9.25
CA ARG A 95 13.41 -6.53 -9.95
C ARG A 95 13.62 -5.35 -8.99
N GLY A 96 14.40 -4.37 -9.45
CA GLY A 96 14.72 -3.18 -8.68
C GLY A 96 15.86 -3.40 -7.66
N PRO A 97 16.15 -2.39 -6.82
CA PRO A 97 17.21 -2.46 -5.82
C PRO A 97 16.96 -3.56 -4.79
N TYR A 98 18.04 -4.06 -4.20
CA TYR A 98 17.95 -4.96 -3.05
C TYR A 98 17.52 -4.18 -1.80
N LEU A 99 16.72 -4.85 -0.99
CA LEU A 99 16.41 -4.46 0.37
C LEU A 99 17.54 -4.90 1.29
N VAL A 100 18.03 -3.94 2.07
CA VAL A 100 19.08 -4.13 3.07
C VAL A 100 18.64 -3.46 4.38
N PRO A 101 19.19 -3.85 5.54
CA PRO A 101 18.94 -3.12 6.78
C PRO A 101 19.14 -1.61 6.58
N GLY A 102 18.12 -0.82 6.95
CA GLY A 102 18.08 0.62 6.71
C GLY A 102 17.36 1.07 5.43
N SER A 103 16.94 0.16 4.54
CA SER A 103 15.95 0.48 3.49
C SER A 103 14.63 0.89 4.14
N VAL A 104 14.05 2.01 3.71
CA VAL A 104 12.77 2.53 4.25
C VAL A 104 11.83 2.86 3.09
N LEU A 105 10.62 2.31 3.13
CA LEU A 105 9.57 2.55 2.14
C LEU A 105 8.25 2.92 2.85
N ALA A 106 7.48 3.80 2.24
CA ALA A 106 6.03 3.86 2.44
C ALA A 106 5.39 2.70 1.65
N ILE A 107 4.57 1.89 2.33
CA ILE A 107 3.83 0.78 1.72
C ILE A 107 2.35 1.15 1.78
N GLU A 108 1.79 1.50 0.64
CA GLU A 108 0.50 2.19 0.51
C GLU A 108 -0.40 1.61 -0.60
N PRO A 109 -0.95 0.40 -0.44
CA PRO A 109 -1.93 -0.07 -1.40
C PRO A 109 -3.20 0.77 -1.37
N MET A 110 -3.71 1.06 -2.56
CA MET A 110 -5.04 1.63 -2.78
C MET A 110 -5.85 0.63 -3.60
N LEU A 111 -6.97 0.14 -3.04
CA LEU A 111 -7.88 -0.76 -3.73
C LEU A 111 -9.22 -0.10 -4.03
N THR A 112 -9.88 -0.56 -5.10
CA THR A 112 -11.20 -0.10 -5.54
C THR A 112 -12.19 -1.26 -5.65
N LEU A 113 -13.48 -0.95 -5.57
CA LEU A 113 -14.56 -1.91 -5.84
C LEU A 113 -14.85 -2.12 -7.34
N GLY A 114 -14.29 -1.26 -8.19
CA GLY A 114 -14.58 -1.23 -9.63
C GLY A 114 -13.30 -1.09 -10.45
N SER A 115 -13.18 0.02 -11.16
CA SER A 115 -12.08 0.30 -12.06
C SER A 115 -10.77 0.58 -11.33
N THR A 116 -9.65 0.22 -11.96
CA THR A 116 -8.29 0.62 -11.54
C THR A 116 -7.92 2.03 -12.00
N LYS A 117 -8.74 2.62 -12.88
CA LYS A 117 -8.50 3.94 -13.47
C LYS A 117 -8.97 5.06 -12.56
N THR A 118 -8.23 6.15 -12.54
CA THR A 118 -8.55 7.34 -11.77
C THR A 118 -8.65 8.58 -12.66
N VAL A 119 -9.26 9.64 -12.11
CA VAL A 119 -9.36 10.98 -12.69
C VAL A 119 -8.93 11.97 -11.62
N VAL A 120 -8.06 12.91 -11.99
CA VAL A 120 -7.71 14.06 -11.14
C VAL A 120 -8.77 15.13 -11.37
N LEU A 121 -9.36 15.65 -10.28
CA LEU A 121 -10.37 16.68 -10.34
C LEU A 121 -9.78 18.06 -10.66
N SER A 122 -10.65 19.04 -10.86
CA SER A 122 -10.26 20.41 -11.23
C SER A 122 -9.49 21.16 -10.14
N ASP A 123 -9.41 20.63 -8.93
CA ASP A 123 -8.56 21.16 -7.87
C ASP A 123 -7.09 20.72 -8.01
N GLU A 124 -6.78 19.88 -9.02
CA GLU A 124 -5.45 19.35 -9.32
C GLU A 124 -4.87 18.43 -8.22
N TRP A 125 -5.67 18.07 -7.21
CA TRP A 125 -5.24 17.27 -6.06
C TRP A 125 -6.12 16.05 -5.82
N THR A 126 -7.44 16.22 -5.88
CA THR A 126 -8.37 15.15 -5.55
C THR A 126 -8.36 14.11 -6.66
N VAL A 127 -8.06 12.87 -6.28
CA VAL A 127 -8.06 11.71 -7.18
C VAL A 127 -9.31 10.88 -6.89
N VAL A 128 -10.14 10.65 -7.91
CA VAL A 128 -11.33 9.80 -7.81
C VAL A 128 -11.23 8.63 -8.76
N THR A 129 -11.90 7.52 -8.45
CA THR A 129 -12.07 6.41 -9.40
C THR A 129 -12.86 6.88 -10.62
N ALA A 130 -12.44 6.50 -11.83
CA ALA A 130 -13.06 6.93 -13.07
C ALA A 130 -14.51 6.46 -13.25
N ASP A 131 -14.93 5.41 -12.54
CA ASP A 131 -16.29 4.86 -12.57
C ASP A 131 -17.15 5.25 -11.36
N GLY A 132 -16.63 6.09 -10.46
CA GLY A 132 -17.32 6.49 -9.23
C GLY A 132 -17.44 5.40 -8.16
N SER A 133 -16.74 4.27 -8.32
CA SER A 133 -16.70 3.21 -7.31
C SER A 133 -15.95 3.67 -6.04
N ARG A 134 -16.16 2.97 -4.92
CA ARG A 134 -15.44 3.29 -3.68
C ARG A 134 -14.01 2.76 -3.72
N ALA A 135 -13.12 3.48 -3.05
CA ALA A 135 -11.73 3.12 -2.86
C ALA A 135 -11.37 3.13 -1.36
N ALA A 136 -10.35 2.37 -0.99
CA ALA A 136 -9.74 2.39 0.34
C ALA A 136 -8.22 2.47 0.22
N HIS A 137 -7.60 3.18 1.17
CA HIS A 137 -6.16 3.40 1.27
C HIS A 137 -5.68 3.06 2.69
N TRP A 138 -4.59 2.29 2.77
CA TRP A 138 -3.87 2.00 4.01
C TRP A 138 -2.39 2.15 3.78
N GLU A 139 -1.69 2.72 4.75
CA GLU A 139 -0.26 2.97 4.62
C GLU A 139 0.50 2.92 5.94
N HIS A 140 1.70 2.33 5.86
CA HIS A 140 2.74 2.50 6.86
C HIS A 140 4.11 2.81 6.23
N THR A 141 4.88 3.63 6.95
CA THR A 141 6.33 3.73 6.76
C THR A 141 7.01 2.53 7.44
N VAL A 142 7.78 1.75 6.68
CA VAL A 142 8.42 0.52 7.15
C VAL A 142 9.91 0.52 6.85
N ALA A 143 10.71 0.20 7.86
CA ALA A 143 12.15 0.00 7.75
C ALA A 143 12.50 -1.49 7.73
N VAL A 144 13.40 -1.88 6.83
CA VAL A 144 14.06 -3.19 6.88
C VAL A 144 15.07 -3.17 8.01
N THR A 145 15.05 -4.20 8.87
CA THR A 145 16.05 -4.40 9.93
C THR A 145 16.58 -5.84 9.89
N ASP A 146 17.63 -6.12 10.65
CA ASP A 146 18.18 -7.48 10.78
C ASP A 146 17.18 -8.45 11.42
N ASP A 147 16.25 -7.94 12.25
CA ASP A 147 15.21 -8.73 12.94
C ASP A 147 13.89 -8.82 12.13
N GLY A 148 13.89 -8.31 10.90
CA GLY A 148 12.71 -8.24 10.03
C GLY A 148 12.16 -6.82 9.85
N PRO A 149 10.94 -6.68 9.29
CA PRO A 149 10.35 -5.37 9.04
C PRO A 149 9.95 -4.68 10.33
N ARG A 150 10.31 -3.40 10.47
CA ARG A 150 9.89 -2.53 11.57
C ARG A 150 8.94 -1.46 11.06
N ILE A 151 7.70 -1.49 11.55
CA ILE A 151 6.71 -0.44 11.29
C ILE A 151 7.07 0.80 12.13
N LEU A 152 7.31 1.93 11.47
CA LEU A 152 7.71 3.18 12.14
C LEU A 152 6.52 4.06 12.52
N THR A 153 5.35 3.83 11.90
CA THR A 153 4.11 4.58 12.15
C THR A 153 3.04 3.75 12.85
N ALA A 154 3.45 2.69 13.56
CA ALA A 154 2.54 1.91 14.38
C ALA A 154 1.99 2.77 15.54
N ALA A 155 0.72 2.59 15.88
CA ALA A 155 0.13 3.22 17.05
C ALA A 155 0.90 2.78 18.32
N PRO A 156 1.07 3.66 19.33
CA PRO A 156 1.59 3.25 20.62
C PRO A 156 0.74 2.11 21.19
N GLY A 157 1.41 1.05 21.65
CA GLY A 157 0.78 -0.05 22.39
C GLY A 157 0.44 0.32 23.82
#